data_AF-A0A5K7YHD6-F1
#
_entry.id   AF-A0A5K7YHD6-F1
#
_cell.length_a   1.000
_cell.length_b   1.000
_cell.length_c   1.000
_cell.angle_alpha   90.00
_cell.angle_beta   90.00
_cell.angle_gamma   90.00
#
_symmetry.space_group_name_H-M   'P 1'
#
loop_
_entity.id
_entity.type
_entity.pdbx_description
1 polymer ?
#
loop_
_entity_poly.entity_id
_entity_poly.type
_entity_poly.pdbx_seq_one_letter_code
_entity_poly.pdbx_strand_id
1 'polypeptide(L)'
;MKKLLGFLLCTILGCLILAQTAVAIPYQVEEGDSIILDSWNPVTRAGEMVFNIVGSGKSWGTFCLEYTENTYTNTPYVVQKLTDVTARWENTGNQIAWLYYNWELNGLDGANESALQYAFWILNGDLASYSGDHRAEADSLISSANSAVSKGWSNSGGLVMIAENQGQDVLVSAAPVPEPATLMLLGTGLIGLAGVSRKKFKK
;
A
#
# COMPACT_ATOMS: atom_id res chain seq x y z
N MET A 1 25.12 42.84 9.98
CA MET A 1 24.24 42.03 10.87
C MET A 1 22.93 41.63 10.22
N LYS A 2 22.06 42.56 9.75
CA LYS A 2 20.76 42.23 9.12
C LYS A 2 20.84 41.26 7.91
N LYS A 3 21.87 41.40 7.07
CA LYS A 3 22.10 40.51 5.91
C LYS A 3 22.53 39.09 6.30
N LEU A 4 23.24 38.95 7.42
CA LEU A 4 23.69 37.65 7.94
C LEU A 4 22.52 36.88 8.57
N LEU A 5 21.65 37.60 9.27
CA LEU A 5 20.45 37.05 9.92
C LEU A 5 19.44 36.52 8.89
N GLY A 6 19.22 37.27 7.80
CA GLY A 6 18.32 36.83 6.71
C GLY A 6 18.82 35.58 5.98
N PHE A 7 20.14 35.45 5.81
CA PHE A 7 20.73 34.26 5.19
C PHE A 7 20.58 33.04 6.09
N LEU A 8 20.90 33.18 7.38
CA LEU A 8 20.77 32.10 8.37
C LEU A 8 19.32 31.61 8.48
N LEU A 9 18.34 32.53 8.47
CA LEU A 9 16.91 32.18 8.55
C LEU A 9 16.45 31.40 7.31
N CYS A 10 16.90 31.77 6.11
CA CYS A 10 16.59 31.04 4.87
C CYS A 10 17.22 29.64 4.85
N THR A 11 18.43 29.48 5.39
CA THR A 11 19.10 28.18 5.47
C THR A 11 18.39 27.25 6.46
N ILE A 12 17.98 27.77 7.63
CA ILE A 12 17.23 26.98 8.63
C ILE A 12 15.87 26.57 8.07
N LEU A 13 15.16 27.48 7.39
CA LEU A 13 13.88 27.17 6.76
C LEU A 13 14.04 26.15 5.61
N GLY A 14 15.11 26.25 4.82
CA GLY A 14 15.47 25.27 3.80
C GLY A 14 15.76 23.88 4.38
N CYS A 15 16.53 23.81 5.47
CA CYS A 15 16.82 22.54 6.14
C CYS A 15 15.57 21.92 6.79
N LEU A 16 14.64 22.73 7.31
CA LEU A 16 13.37 22.26 7.86
C LEU A 16 12.42 21.73 6.78
N ILE A 17 12.45 22.28 5.56
CA ILE A 17 11.65 21.80 4.42
C ILE A 17 12.22 20.50 3.84
N LEU A 18 13.54 20.29 3.93
CA LEU A 18 14.22 19.07 3.48
C LEU A 18 14.16 17.92 4.49
N ALA A 19 13.73 18.18 5.73
CA ALA A 19 13.56 17.17 6.78
C ALA A 19 12.26 16.35 6.64
N GLN A 20 11.80 16.13 5.41
CA GLN A 20 10.73 15.15 5.19
C GLN A 20 11.32 13.76 5.43
N THR A 21 10.74 13.05 6.39
CA THR A 21 11.01 11.64 6.60
C THR A 21 10.69 10.91 5.31
N ALA A 22 11.73 10.47 4.59
CA ALA A 22 11.57 9.49 3.54
C ALA A 22 11.08 8.20 4.21
N VAL A 23 9.75 8.03 4.27
CA VAL A 23 9.18 6.72 4.56
C VAL A 23 9.58 5.87 3.35
N ALA A 24 10.48 4.92 3.58
CA ALA A 24 10.82 3.93 2.57
C ALA A 24 9.57 3.10 2.35
N ILE A 25 8.83 3.41 1.28
CA ILE A 25 7.67 2.62 0.90
C ILE A 25 8.19 1.27 0.40
N PRO A 26 7.60 0.14 0.82
CA PRO A 26 7.92 -1.16 0.25
C PRO A 26 7.86 -1.12 -1.28
N TYR A 27 8.68 -1.98 -1.90
CA TYR A 27 8.81 -2.02 -3.35
C TYR A 27 7.46 -2.24 -4.06
N GLN A 28 7.35 -1.63 -5.23
CA GLN A 28 6.13 -1.52 -6.00
C GLN A 28 5.95 -2.74 -6.89
N VAL A 29 4.84 -3.43 -6.72
CA VAL A 29 4.33 -4.36 -7.73
C VAL A 29 3.59 -3.53 -8.77
N GLU A 30 4.01 -3.59 -10.02
CA GLU A 30 3.40 -2.84 -11.13
C GLU A 30 2.46 -3.73 -11.95
N GLU A 31 1.49 -3.11 -12.62
CA GLU A 31 0.66 -3.84 -13.59
C GLU A 31 1.54 -4.47 -14.68
N GLY A 32 1.32 -5.75 -14.95
CA GLY A 32 2.12 -6.54 -15.89
C GLY A 32 3.31 -7.26 -15.27
N ASP A 33 3.66 -6.99 -14.00
CA ASP A 33 4.69 -7.77 -13.30
C ASP A 33 4.29 -9.24 -13.21
N SER A 34 5.29 -10.13 -13.36
CA SER A 34 5.11 -11.55 -13.11
C SER A 34 5.50 -11.89 -11.68
N ILE A 35 4.63 -12.62 -10.98
CA ILE A 35 4.79 -12.93 -9.55
C ILE A 35 4.61 -14.44 -9.33
N ILE A 36 5.26 -14.98 -8.30
CA ILE A 36 5.16 -16.40 -7.92
C ILE A 36 5.01 -16.48 -6.40
N LEU A 37 4.07 -17.31 -5.92
CA LEU A 37 3.92 -17.59 -4.49
C LEU A 37 5.18 -18.30 -3.94
N ASP A 38 5.76 -17.73 -2.90
CA ASP A 38 6.86 -18.29 -2.11
C ASP A 38 6.29 -19.05 -0.91
N SER A 39 5.97 -20.32 -1.12
CA SER A 39 5.43 -21.18 -0.07
C SER A 39 5.96 -22.59 -0.20
N TRP A 40 6.24 -23.22 0.94
CA TRP A 40 6.53 -24.66 0.99
C TRP A 40 5.29 -25.51 0.72
N ASN A 41 4.09 -24.94 0.94
CA ASN A 41 2.83 -25.60 0.66
C ASN A 41 2.48 -25.42 -0.83
N PRO A 42 2.19 -26.49 -1.59
CA PRO A 42 1.80 -26.36 -3.00
C PRO A 42 0.50 -25.60 -3.22
N VAL A 43 -0.38 -25.53 -2.21
CA VAL A 43 -1.68 -24.84 -2.28
C VAL A 43 -1.92 -24.06 -0.99
N THR A 44 -2.08 -22.74 -1.10
CA THR A 44 -2.41 -21.88 0.05
C THR A 44 -3.80 -21.28 -0.11
N ARG A 45 -4.55 -21.23 1.00
CA ARG A 45 -5.95 -20.77 1.06
C ARG A 45 -6.24 -19.89 2.27
N ALA A 46 -5.23 -19.55 3.05
CA ALA A 46 -5.38 -18.87 4.33
C ALA A 46 -4.01 -18.41 4.85
N GLY A 47 -4.03 -17.38 5.68
CA GLY A 47 -2.85 -16.86 6.37
C GLY A 47 -2.05 -15.90 5.51
N GLU A 48 -0.99 -15.34 6.09
CA GLU A 48 -0.10 -14.47 5.35
C GLU A 48 0.68 -15.28 4.29
N MET A 49 0.60 -14.83 3.05
CA MET A 49 1.27 -15.39 1.88
C MET A 49 2.36 -14.43 1.43
N VAL A 50 3.50 -14.97 1.03
CA VAL A 50 4.59 -14.17 0.46
C VAL A 50 4.67 -14.42 -1.04
N PHE A 51 4.64 -13.36 -1.84
CA PHE A 51 4.88 -13.46 -3.28
C PHE A 51 6.23 -12.87 -3.64
N ASN A 52 6.91 -13.52 -4.59
CA ASN A 52 8.15 -13.05 -5.21
C ASN A 52 7.85 -12.47 -6.58
N ILE A 53 8.44 -11.31 -6.90
CA ILE A 53 8.35 -10.70 -8.22
C ILE A 53 9.50 -11.26 -9.08
N VAL A 54 9.15 -11.98 -10.14
CA VAL A 54 10.07 -12.73 -10.98
C VAL A 54 11.15 -11.81 -11.56
N GLY A 55 12.41 -12.15 -11.30
CA GLY A 55 13.57 -11.42 -11.83
C GLY A 55 13.93 -10.13 -11.08
N SER A 56 13.15 -9.70 -10.09
CA SER A 56 13.46 -8.49 -9.31
C SER A 56 14.24 -8.75 -8.02
N GLY A 57 14.15 -9.98 -7.48
CA GLY A 57 14.69 -10.36 -6.17
C GLY A 57 13.91 -9.75 -4.98
N LYS A 58 12.67 -9.31 -5.20
CA LYS A 58 11.83 -8.63 -4.19
C LYS A 58 10.55 -9.42 -3.93
N SER A 59 10.02 -9.24 -2.73
CA SER A 59 8.83 -9.93 -2.25
C SER A 59 7.95 -9.03 -1.38
N TRP A 60 6.70 -9.45 -1.18
CA TRP A 60 5.76 -8.81 -0.25
C TRP A 60 4.82 -9.83 0.39
N GLY A 61 4.31 -9.51 1.58
CA GLY A 61 3.30 -10.28 2.30
C GLY A 61 1.88 -9.84 1.93
N THR A 62 0.95 -10.78 1.82
CA THR A 62 -0.45 -10.51 1.48
C THR A 62 -1.37 -11.61 2.00
N PHE A 63 -2.67 -11.48 1.77
CA PHE A 63 -3.70 -12.39 2.23
C PHE A 63 -4.65 -12.78 1.09
N CYS A 64 -5.34 -13.89 1.27
CA CYS A 64 -6.43 -14.33 0.40
C CYS A 64 -7.64 -13.42 0.58
N LEU A 65 -8.23 -12.89 -0.50
CA LEU A 65 -9.50 -12.14 -0.41
C LEU A 65 -10.73 -13.05 -0.53
N GLU A 66 -10.63 -14.11 -1.31
CA GLU A 66 -11.64 -15.15 -1.46
C GLU A 66 -11.41 -16.33 -0.52
N TYR A 67 -12.50 -16.86 0.04
CA TYR A 67 -12.44 -18.02 0.95
C TYR A 67 -12.32 -19.36 0.19
N THR A 68 -12.94 -19.46 -0.99
CA THR A 68 -13.05 -20.72 -1.73
C THR A 68 -11.97 -20.91 -2.77
N GLU A 69 -11.21 -19.87 -3.10
CA GLU A 69 -10.15 -19.93 -4.10
C GLU A 69 -8.83 -20.48 -3.53
N ASN A 70 -7.90 -20.75 -4.44
CA ASN A 70 -6.58 -21.31 -4.14
C ASN A 70 -5.49 -20.49 -4.81
N THR A 71 -4.37 -20.33 -4.12
CA THR A 71 -3.11 -19.91 -4.73
C THR A 71 -2.18 -21.11 -4.83
N TYR A 72 -1.47 -21.25 -5.96
CA TYR A 72 -0.59 -22.37 -6.25
C TYR A 72 0.87 -21.93 -6.32
N THR A 73 1.74 -22.66 -5.63
CA THR A 73 3.18 -22.43 -5.66
C THR A 73 3.76 -22.79 -7.03
N ASN A 74 4.83 -22.10 -7.45
CA ASN A 74 5.49 -22.25 -8.76
C ASN A 74 4.60 -21.92 -9.98
N THR A 75 3.41 -21.36 -9.77
CA THR A 75 2.57 -20.85 -10.85
C THR A 75 2.88 -19.36 -11.04
N PRO A 76 3.29 -18.92 -12.23
CA PRO A 76 3.48 -17.50 -12.50
C PRO A 76 2.13 -16.82 -12.71
N TYR A 77 1.88 -15.78 -11.94
CA TYR A 77 0.73 -14.89 -12.07
C TYR A 77 1.17 -13.57 -12.71
N VAL A 78 0.22 -12.87 -13.34
CA VAL A 78 0.44 -11.53 -13.90
C VAL A 78 -0.40 -10.53 -13.11
N VAL A 79 0.25 -9.49 -12.64
CA VAL A 79 -0.39 -8.42 -11.87
C VAL A 79 -1.33 -7.66 -12.80
N GLN A 80 -2.61 -7.66 -12.45
CA GLN A 80 -3.61 -6.81 -13.10
C GLN A 80 -4.04 -5.75 -12.10
N LYS A 81 -4.00 -4.49 -12.53
CA LYS A 81 -4.44 -3.40 -11.66
C LYS A 81 -5.95 -3.34 -11.68
N LEU A 82 -6.57 -3.57 -10.54
CA LEU A 82 -7.92 -3.10 -10.37
C LEU A 82 -7.91 -1.60 -10.10
N THR A 83 -8.49 -0.83 -11.03
CA THR A 83 -8.52 0.63 -10.96
C THR A 83 -9.39 1.17 -9.82
N ASP A 84 -10.27 0.34 -9.26
CA ASP A 84 -11.10 0.71 -8.12
C ASP A 84 -11.49 -0.51 -7.27
N VAL A 85 -10.82 -0.64 -6.12
CA VAL A 85 -11.12 -1.65 -5.07
C VAL A 85 -12.52 -1.46 -4.48
N THR A 86 -13.13 -0.30 -4.63
CA THR A 86 -14.52 -0.11 -4.23
C THR A 86 -15.48 -0.56 -5.33
N ALA A 87 -15.14 -0.48 -6.62
CA ALA A 87 -16.06 -0.81 -7.70
C ALA A 87 -16.44 -2.29 -7.81
N ARG A 88 -15.57 -3.22 -7.41
CA ARG A 88 -15.91 -4.66 -7.39
C ARG A 88 -16.43 -5.16 -6.02
N TRP A 89 -16.31 -4.34 -4.97
CA TRP A 89 -16.78 -4.66 -3.59
C TRP A 89 -17.45 -3.43 -2.98
N GLU A 90 -18.49 -2.96 -3.66
CA GLU A 90 -19.17 -1.64 -3.59
C GLU A 90 -19.37 -0.99 -2.21
N ASN A 91 -19.09 -1.68 -1.10
CA ASN A 91 -19.25 -1.16 0.26
C ASN A 91 -18.15 -1.55 1.28
N THR A 92 -17.20 -2.42 0.94
CA THR A 92 -16.20 -2.95 1.92
C THR A 92 -14.75 -2.83 1.48
N GLY A 93 -14.51 -2.42 0.23
CA GLY A 93 -13.15 -2.22 -0.30
C GLY A 93 -12.29 -1.26 0.53
N ASN A 94 -12.88 -0.21 1.11
CA ASN A 94 -12.15 0.71 2.00
C ASN A 94 -11.77 0.06 3.33
N GLN A 95 -12.62 -0.81 3.89
CA GLN A 95 -12.36 -1.48 5.16
C GLN A 95 -11.23 -2.51 5.00
N ILE A 96 -11.30 -3.31 3.93
CA ILE A 96 -10.23 -4.24 3.55
C ILE A 96 -8.92 -3.47 3.37
N ALA A 97 -8.98 -2.37 2.63
CA ALA A 97 -7.81 -1.57 2.36
C ALA A 97 -7.20 -0.95 3.62
N TRP A 98 -8.03 -0.46 4.55
CA TRP A 98 -7.56 0.09 5.82
C TRP A 98 -6.85 -0.96 6.67
N LEU A 99 -7.42 -2.17 6.76
CA LEU A 99 -6.84 -3.26 7.55
C LEU A 99 -5.45 -3.64 7.05
N TYR A 100 -5.33 -3.88 5.74
CA TYR A 100 -4.05 -4.28 5.15
C TYR A 100 -3.01 -3.17 5.20
N TYR A 101 -3.41 -1.91 4.97
CA TYR A 101 -2.49 -0.77 5.11
C TYR A 101 -1.89 -0.68 6.53
N ASN A 102 -2.71 -0.87 7.57
CA ASN A 102 -2.20 -0.83 8.94
C ASN A 102 -1.42 -2.10 9.31
N TRP A 103 -1.77 -3.25 8.74
CA TRP A 103 -0.96 -4.47 8.86
C TRP A 103 0.46 -4.24 8.34
N GLU A 104 0.60 -3.69 7.14
CA GLU A 104 1.91 -3.40 6.53
C GLU A 104 2.73 -2.38 7.33
N LEU A 105 2.07 -1.42 7.99
CA LEU A 105 2.76 -0.40 8.78
C LEU A 105 3.31 -0.93 10.11
N ASN A 106 2.52 -1.73 10.83
CA ASN A 106 2.86 -2.11 12.21
C ASN A 106 2.24 -3.43 12.69
N GLY A 107 1.76 -4.28 11.80
CA GLY A 107 1.10 -5.54 12.12
C GLY A 107 -0.17 -5.37 12.96
N LEU A 108 -0.83 -4.20 12.89
CA LEU A 108 -2.01 -3.88 13.70
C LEU A 108 -1.80 -4.12 15.21
N ASP A 109 -0.62 -3.74 15.73
CA ASP A 109 -0.25 -3.88 17.16
C ASP A 109 -0.34 -5.32 17.69
N GLY A 110 0.15 -6.27 16.90
CA GLY A 110 0.23 -7.68 17.29
C GLY A 110 -1.05 -8.48 17.04
N ALA A 111 -1.89 -8.01 16.13
CA ALA A 111 -3.06 -8.76 15.68
C ALA A 111 -2.65 -10.13 15.13
N ASN A 112 -3.48 -11.14 15.34
CA ASN A 112 -3.25 -12.47 14.81
C ASN A 112 -3.50 -12.52 13.30
N GLU A 113 -2.57 -13.09 12.54
CA GLU A 113 -2.69 -13.27 11.07
C GLU A 113 -3.99 -13.99 10.66
N SER A 114 -4.42 -14.99 11.44
CA SER A 114 -5.67 -15.71 11.16
C SER A 114 -6.88 -14.82 11.42
N ALA A 115 -6.86 -14.00 12.47
CA ALA A 115 -7.93 -13.04 12.73
C ALA A 115 -8.07 -12.03 11.58
N LEU A 116 -6.94 -11.54 11.07
CA LEU A 116 -6.90 -10.64 9.93
C LEU A 116 -7.41 -11.32 8.64
N GLN A 117 -7.00 -12.58 8.40
CA GLN A 117 -7.50 -13.38 7.28
C GLN A 117 -9.03 -13.56 7.33
N TYR A 118 -9.61 -13.85 8.50
CA TYR A 118 -11.08 -13.94 8.64
C TYR A 118 -11.76 -12.59 8.43
N ALA A 119 -11.15 -11.50 8.90
CA ALA A 119 -11.70 -10.16 8.69
C ALA A 119 -11.82 -9.83 7.19
N PHE A 120 -10.82 -10.20 6.39
CA PHE A 120 -10.89 -10.04 4.94
C PHE A 120 -12.04 -10.83 4.33
N TRP A 121 -12.20 -12.12 4.63
CA TRP A 121 -13.29 -12.93 4.05
C TRP A 121 -14.69 -12.47 4.46
N ILE A 122 -14.86 -12.01 5.70
CA ILE A 122 -16.15 -11.47 6.17
C ILE A 122 -16.45 -10.16 5.46
N LEU A 123 -15.47 -9.26 5.33
CA LEU A 123 -15.64 -8.01 4.58
C LEU A 123 -15.83 -8.26 3.08
N ASN A 124 -15.22 -9.30 2.52
CA ASN A 124 -15.41 -9.70 1.12
C ASN A 124 -16.84 -10.19 0.85
N GLY A 125 -17.55 -10.64 1.90
CA GLY A 125 -18.87 -11.24 1.80
C GLY A 125 -18.85 -12.75 1.53
N ASP A 126 -17.66 -13.35 1.41
CA ASP A 126 -17.50 -14.78 1.12
C ASP A 126 -17.73 -15.67 2.33
N LEU A 127 -17.64 -15.10 3.53
CA LEU A 127 -17.87 -15.80 4.77
C LEU A 127 -18.87 -15.05 5.63
N ALA A 128 -20.12 -15.54 5.66
CA ALA A 128 -21.20 -14.92 6.43
C ALA A 128 -20.92 -14.91 7.95
N SER A 129 -20.27 -15.95 8.46
CA SER A 129 -19.70 -15.98 9.80
C SER A 129 -18.71 -17.15 9.94
N TYR A 130 -17.71 -16.97 10.80
CA TYR A 130 -16.74 -18.01 11.17
C TYR A 130 -16.94 -18.42 12.63
N SER A 131 -16.68 -19.68 12.99
CA SER A 131 -16.88 -20.21 14.36
C SER A 131 -15.60 -20.79 14.98
N GLY A 132 -14.46 -20.12 14.82
CA GLY A 132 -13.18 -20.56 15.42
C GLY A 132 -12.54 -19.52 16.33
N ASP A 133 -11.37 -19.89 16.86
CA ASP A 133 -10.70 -19.26 18.00
C ASP A 133 -10.33 -17.77 17.82
N HIS A 134 -10.32 -17.27 16.57
CA HIS A 134 -9.96 -15.90 16.22
C HIS A 134 -11.15 -15.00 15.84
N ARG A 135 -12.39 -15.49 15.99
CA ARG A 135 -13.59 -14.74 15.57
C ARG A 135 -13.74 -13.39 16.27
N ALA A 136 -13.59 -13.36 17.59
CA ALA A 136 -13.77 -12.14 18.38
C ALA A 136 -12.76 -11.04 17.99
N GLU A 137 -11.54 -11.45 17.65
CA GLU A 137 -10.50 -10.55 17.17
C GLU A 137 -10.78 -10.06 15.75
N ALA A 138 -11.23 -10.93 14.85
CA ALA A 138 -11.69 -10.54 13.52
C ALA A 138 -12.84 -9.51 13.58
N ASP A 139 -13.83 -9.72 14.44
CA ASP A 139 -14.94 -8.77 14.66
C ASP A 139 -14.43 -7.40 15.17
N SER A 140 -13.40 -7.39 16.02
CA SER A 140 -12.73 -6.17 16.51
C SER A 140 -11.99 -5.42 15.41
N LEU A 141 -11.27 -6.14 14.54
CA LEU A 141 -10.58 -5.59 13.38
C LEU A 141 -11.59 -4.95 12.41
N ILE A 142 -12.66 -5.66 12.07
CA ILE A 142 -13.75 -5.16 11.22
C ILE A 142 -14.37 -3.89 11.83
N SER A 143 -14.63 -3.88 13.13
CA SER A 143 -15.17 -2.72 13.84
C SER A 143 -14.23 -1.50 13.76
N SER A 144 -12.92 -1.73 13.88
CA SER A 144 -11.90 -0.68 13.76
C SER A 144 -11.87 -0.11 12.35
N ALA A 145 -11.91 -0.97 11.33
CA ALA A 145 -11.95 -0.57 9.93
C ALA A 145 -13.23 0.25 9.61
N ASN A 146 -14.40 -0.22 10.06
CA ASN A 146 -15.66 0.51 9.94
C ASN A 146 -15.61 1.88 10.62
N SER A 147 -14.98 1.98 11.80
CA SER A 147 -14.79 3.26 12.49
C SER A 147 -13.88 4.21 11.71
N ALA A 148 -12.81 3.72 11.11
CA ALA A 148 -11.91 4.53 10.30
C ALA A 148 -12.61 5.07 9.04
N VAL A 149 -13.31 4.20 8.31
CA VAL A 149 -14.04 4.58 7.09
C VAL A 149 -15.16 5.58 7.41
N SER A 150 -15.94 5.36 8.48
CA SER A 150 -16.99 6.30 8.90
C SER A 150 -16.45 7.67 9.35
N LYS A 151 -15.17 7.75 9.76
CA LYS A 151 -14.45 9.00 10.04
C LYS A 151 -13.83 9.65 8.80
N GLY A 152 -14.07 9.10 7.61
CA GLY A 152 -13.62 9.65 6.34
C GLY A 152 -12.34 9.04 5.78
N TRP A 153 -11.85 7.93 6.34
CA TRP A 153 -10.77 7.19 5.69
C TRP A 153 -11.27 6.59 4.37
N SER A 154 -10.48 6.71 3.31
CA SER A 154 -10.74 6.08 2.01
C SER A 154 -9.42 5.66 1.38
N ASN A 155 -9.48 4.62 0.53
CA ASN A 155 -8.34 4.18 -0.23
C ASN A 155 -8.10 5.15 -1.41
N SER A 156 -7.09 6.00 -1.32
CA SER A 156 -6.70 6.94 -2.39
C SER A 156 -5.88 6.29 -3.53
N GLY A 157 -6.09 5.00 -3.80
CA GLY A 157 -5.37 4.25 -4.84
C GLY A 157 -4.02 3.69 -4.41
N GLY A 158 -3.75 3.68 -3.10
CA GLY A 158 -2.55 3.08 -2.52
C GLY A 158 -2.65 1.56 -2.37
N LEU A 159 -3.74 0.94 -2.80
CA LEU A 159 -3.90 -0.51 -2.77
C LEU A 159 -4.43 -1.03 -4.11
N VAL A 160 -3.68 -1.98 -4.65
CA VAL A 160 -4.00 -2.70 -5.89
C VAL A 160 -4.43 -4.11 -5.51
N MET A 161 -5.50 -4.59 -6.13
CA MET A 161 -5.94 -5.97 -6.00
C MET A 161 -5.71 -6.69 -7.31
N ILE A 162 -5.08 -7.85 -7.23
CA ILE A 162 -4.67 -8.63 -8.39
C ILE A 162 -5.78 -9.61 -8.71
N ALA A 163 -6.55 -9.34 -9.76
CA ALA A 163 -7.58 -10.25 -10.22
C ALA A 163 -7.01 -11.23 -11.25
N GLU A 164 -7.11 -12.54 -10.99
CA GLU A 164 -6.84 -13.55 -12.00
C GLU A 164 -8.14 -14.06 -12.62
N ASN A 165 -8.13 -14.31 -13.94
CA ASN A 165 -9.24 -14.94 -14.68
C ASN A 165 -9.59 -16.38 -14.24
N GLN A 166 -8.93 -16.94 -13.20
CA GLN A 166 -9.13 -18.30 -12.67
C GLN A 166 -8.71 -18.46 -11.18
N GLY A 167 -8.55 -17.39 -10.39
CA GLY A 167 -7.79 -17.52 -9.14
C GLY A 167 -8.14 -16.57 -7.99
N GLN A 168 -7.28 -16.61 -6.98
CA GLN A 168 -7.32 -15.85 -5.74
C GLN A 168 -6.91 -14.38 -5.97
N ASP A 169 -7.76 -13.43 -5.59
CA ASP A 169 -7.37 -12.04 -5.47
C ASP A 169 -6.51 -11.81 -4.23
N VAL A 170 -5.47 -10.98 -4.38
CA VAL A 170 -4.57 -10.60 -3.30
C VAL A 170 -4.34 -9.09 -3.27
N LEU A 171 -3.96 -8.59 -2.08
CA LEU A 171 -3.70 -7.17 -1.82
C LEU A 171 -2.23 -6.83 -2.08
N VAL A 172 -1.99 -5.64 -2.61
CA VAL A 172 -0.66 -5.04 -2.77
C VAL A 172 -0.72 -3.57 -2.42
N SER A 173 0.15 -3.12 -1.52
CA SER A 173 0.37 -1.70 -1.23
C SER A 173 1.07 -1.02 -2.40
N ALA A 174 0.31 -0.26 -3.18
CA ALA A 174 0.86 0.72 -4.10
C ALA A 174 1.31 1.96 -3.31
N ALA A 175 2.53 2.41 -3.57
CA ALA A 175 3.01 3.70 -3.10
C ALA A 175 2.04 4.78 -3.57
N PRO A 176 1.73 5.76 -2.70
CA PRO A 176 1.28 7.05 -3.22
C PRO A 176 2.27 7.49 -4.30
N VAL A 177 1.76 7.59 -5.53
CA VAL A 177 2.47 8.22 -6.65
C VAL A 177 3.00 9.55 -6.13
N PRO A 178 4.28 9.92 -6.34
CA PRO A 178 4.84 11.14 -5.79
C PRO A 178 3.95 12.36 -6.09
N GLU A 179 3.18 12.72 -5.08
CA GLU A 179 2.28 13.85 -5.06
C GLU A 179 3.12 15.16 -4.90
N PRO A 180 2.55 16.34 -5.17
CA PRO A 180 3.21 17.51 -5.80
C PRO A 180 4.48 18.10 -5.18
N ALA A 181 5.03 17.57 -4.08
CA ALA A 181 6.32 17.97 -3.54
C ALA A 181 7.47 17.77 -4.54
N THR A 182 7.47 16.69 -5.34
CA THR A 182 8.49 16.48 -6.39
C THR A 182 8.30 17.47 -7.55
N LEU A 183 7.05 17.78 -7.91
CA LEU A 183 6.74 18.84 -8.89
C LEU A 183 7.09 20.24 -8.37
N MET A 184 6.95 20.47 -7.07
CA MET A 184 7.35 21.71 -6.41
C MET A 184 8.87 21.80 -6.28
N LEU A 185 9.57 20.70 -6.00
CA LEU A 185 11.03 20.63 -5.98
C LEU A 185 11.61 20.79 -7.40
N LEU A 186 11.00 20.15 -8.39
CA LEU A 186 11.32 20.34 -9.81
C LEU A 186 11.06 21.80 -10.23
N GLY A 187 9.90 22.35 -9.87
CA GLY A 187 9.51 23.72 -10.18
C GLY A 187 10.43 24.76 -9.54
N THR A 188 10.74 24.61 -8.25
CA THR A 188 11.68 25.49 -7.53
C THR A 188 13.11 25.31 -8.01
N GLY A 189 13.53 24.09 -8.36
CA GLY A 189 14.81 23.80 -9.00
C GLY A 189 14.97 24.51 -10.35
N LEU A 190 13.93 24.49 -11.19
CA LEU A 190 13.90 25.20 -12.48
C LEU A 190 13.93 26.72 -12.31
N ILE A 191 13.20 27.27 -11.33
CA ILE A 191 13.24 28.70 -11.01
C ILE A 191 14.64 29.11 -10.54
N GLY A 192 15.30 28.28 -9.72
CA GLY A 192 16.68 28.49 -9.29
C GLY A 192 17.66 28.52 -10.45
N LEU A 193 17.57 27.54 -11.36
CA LEU A 193 18.38 27.47 -12.59
C LEU A 193 18.15 28.70 -13.50
N ALA A 194 16.90 29.10 -13.70
CA ALA A 194 16.56 30.29 -14.49
C ALA A 194 17.05 31.60 -13.85
N GLY A 195 17.08 31.68 -12.52
CA GLY A 195 17.64 32.82 -11.79
C GLY A 195 19.17 32.93 -11.94
N VAL A 196 19.87 31.79 -11.88
CA VAL A 196 21.33 31.73 -12.03
C VAL A 196 21.77 31.95 -13.48
N SER A 197 21.03 31.40 -14.47
CA SER A 197 21.37 31.55 -15.89
C SER A 197 21.33 33.01 -16.35
N ARG A 198 20.34 33.82 -15.91
CA ARG A 198 20.25 35.26 -16.23
C ARG A 198 21.45 36.08 -15.77
N LYS A 199 22.17 35.66 -14.72
CA LYS A 199 23.38 36.37 -14.27
C LYS A 199 24.58 36.11 -15.18
N LYS A 200 24.63 34.99 -15.90
CA LYS A 200 25.74 34.67 -16.81
C LYS A 200 25.62 35.39 -18.16
N PHE A 201 24.42 35.74 -18.61
CA PHE A 201 24.17 36.42 -19.89
C PHE A 201 24.15 37.96 -19.81
N LYS A 202 24.44 38.55 -18.65
CA LYS A 202 24.62 40.01 -18.48
C LYS A 202 26.11 40.42 -18.45
N LYS A 203 26.96 39.71 -19.19
CA LYS A 203 28.29 40.18 -19.56
C LYS A 203 28.27 40.72 -20.98
#